data_AF-A0A535BMP2-F1
#
_entry.id   AF-A0A535BMP2-F1
#
_cell.length_a   1.000
_cell.length_b   1.000
_cell.length_c   1.000
_cell.angle_alpha   90.00
_cell.angle_beta   90.00
_cell.angle_gamma   90.00
#
_symmetry.space_group_name_H-M   'P 1'
#
loop_
_entity.id
_entity.type
_entity.pdbx_description
1 polymer ?
#
loop_
_entity_poly.entity_id
_entity_poly.type
_entity_poly.pdbx_seq_one_letter_code
_entity_poly.pdbx_strand_id
1 'polypeptide(L)'
;MLKYTIRRLLLLIPTMFFVAVIVFFLAHAAPGSPFDAKSVGDKQLPTATIERLENLYGVNKPVPEQFMLYLGNVARFDFGNSFRSGRAVSEIIGEEFPVSAQLGVQALLLALALSLPLGMVSALRQNTAVDYGSLFFATVGT
;
A
#
# COMPACT_ATOMS: atom_id res chain seq x y z
N MET A 1 1.85 22.47 -19.43
CA MET A 1 2.19 21.10 -18.97
C MET A 1 3.01 21.09 -17.69
N LEU A 2 4.17 21.78 -17.59
CA LEU A 2 5.02 21.78 -16.39
C LEU A 2 4.29 22.19 -15.09
N LYS A 3 3.52 23.29 -15.10
CA LYS A 3 2.70 23.74 -13.95
C LYS A 3 1.67 22.70 -13.51
N TYR A 4 1.09 21.95 -14.46
CA TYR A 4 0.13 20.90 -14.18
C TYR A 4 0.82 19.67 -13.57
N THR A 5 1.96 19.25 -14.13
CA THR A 5 2.76 18.13 -13.60
C THR A 5 3.25 18.43 -12.17
N ILE A 6 3.75 19.63 -11.91
CA ILE A 6 4.18 20.04 -10.56
C ILE A 6 2.99 20.05 -9.60
N ARG A 7 1.85 20.63 -9.99
CA ARG A 7 0.64 20.61 -9.15
C ARG A 7 0.19 19.18 -8.84
N ARG A 8 0.26 18.28 -9.82
CA ARG A 8 -0.11 16.86 -9.65
C ARG A 8 0.86 16.11 -8.75
N LEU A 9 2.16 16.35 -8.87
CA LEU A 9 3.18 15.80 -7.96
C LEU A 9 3.00 16.33 -6.53
N LEU A 10 2.71 17.62 -6.37
CA LEU A 10 2.43 18.20 -5.06
C LEU A 10 1.16 17.64 -4.43
N LEU A 11 0.15 17.26 -5.23
CA LEU A 11 -1.06 16.58 -4.74
C LEU A 11 -0.78 15.15 -4.26
N LEU A 12 0.33 14.51 -4.68
CA LEU A 12 0.69 13.19 -4.17
C LEU A 12 1.11 13.23 -2.69
N ILE A 13 1.71 14.32 -2.25
CA ILE A 13 2.18 14.50 -0.87
C ILE A 13 1.02 14.39 0.13
N PRO A 14 -0.06 15.20 0.03
CA PRO A 14 -1.18 15.07 0.94
C PRO A 14 -1.89 13.71 0.80
N THR A 15 -2.01 13.15 -0.41
CA THR A 15 -2.64 11.81 -0.54
C THR A 15 -1.82 10.73 0.17
N MET A 16 -0.50 10.74 0.03
CA MET A 16 0.39 9.79 0.71
C MET A 16 0.35 10.01 2.22
N PHE A 17 0.27 11.25 2.68
CA PHE A 17 0.09 11.57 4.10
C PHE A 17 -1.21 10.98 4.65
N PHE A 18 -2.35 11.18 3.99
CA PHE A 18 -3.63 10.61 4.43
C PHE A 18 -3.61 9.08 4.42
N VAL A 19 -3.03 8.45 3.39
CA VAL A 19 -2.86 7.00 3.33
C VAL A 19 -1.99 6.52 4.49
N ALA A 20 -0.86 7.17 4.76
CA ALA A 20 0.03 6.83 5.87
C ALA A 20 -0.68 6.95 7.22
N VAL A 21 -1.49 8.00 7.44
CA VAL A 21 -2.33 8.15 8.64
C VAL A 21 -3.29 6.98 8.77
N ILE A 22 -4.06 6.67 7.73
CA ILE A 22 -5.06 5.59 7.75
C ILE A 22 -4.38 4.25 8.02
N VAL A 23 -3.31 3.92 7.30
CA VAL A 23 -2.59 2.66 7.45
C VAL A 23 -1.95 2.55 8.83
N PHE A 24 -1.39 3.63 9.37
CA PHE A 24 -0.81 3.66 10.71
C PHE A 24 -1.87 3.38 11.78
N PHE A 25 -3.03 4.03 11.71
CA PHE A 25 -4.12 3.78 12.66
C PHE A 25 -4.73 2.39 12.49
N LEU A 26 -4.85 1.86 11.26
CA LEU A 26 -5.29 0.48 11.03
C LEU A 26 -4.30 -0.53 11.61
N ALA A 27 -3.00 -0.30 11.46
CA ALA A 27 -1.97 -1.13 12.06
C ALA A 27 -1.99 -1.07 13.60
N HIS A 28 -2.26 0.11 14.17
CA HIS A 28 -2.37 0.28 15.63
C HIS A 28 -3.68 -0.29 16.20
N ALA A 29 -4.75 -0.34 15.40
CA ALA A 29 -6.04 -0.93 15.77
C ALA A 29 -6.07 -2.46 15.58
N ALA A 30 -5.13 -3.02 14.82
CA ALA A 30 -5.03 -4.45 14.64
C ALA A 30 -4.66 -5.12 15.98
N PRO A 31 -5.42 -6.13 16.44
CA PRO A 31 -5.13 -6.80 17.71
C PRO A 31 -3.84 -7.63 17.62
N GLY A 32 -2.82 -7.19 18.37
CA GLY A 32 -1.52 -7.87 18.52
C GLY A 32 -0.36 -6.87 18.60
N SER A 33 0.56 -7.06 19.55
CA SER A 33 1.83 -6.33 19.56
C SER A 33 2.73 -6.86 18.43
N PRO A 34 3.47 -6.02 17.69
CA PRO A 34 4.49 -6.46 16.73
C PRO A 34 5.52 -7.43 17.33
N PHE A 35 5.64 -7.45 18.66
CA PHE A 35 6.53 -8.31 19.43
C PHE A 35 5.84 -9.46 20.17
N ASP A 36 4.52 -9.64 20.01
CA ASP A 36 3.84 -10.81 20.55
C ASP A 36 4.41 -12.08 19.92
N ALA A 37 4.50 -13.15 20.72
CA ALA A 37 5.11 -14.44 20.34
C ALA A 37 4.53 -15.08 19.06
N LYS A 38 3.40 -14.59 18.55
CA LYS A 38 2.80 -15.01 17.27
C LYS A 38 3.44 -14.36 16.04
N SER A 39 4.08 -13.20 16.20
CA SER A 39 4.65 -12.38 15.12
C SER A 39 6.06 -12.83 14.72
N VAL A 40 6.83 -13.37 15.68
CA VAL A 40 8.27 -13.71 15.54
C VAL A 40 8.49 -15.19 15.14
N GLY A 41 7.41 -15.94 14.89
CA GLY A 41 7.48 -17.41 14.76
C GLY A 41 7.78 -18.08 16.10
N ASP A 42 7.76 -19.42 16.15
CA ASP A 42 7.82 -20.31 17.34
C ASP A 42 8.93 -20.05 18.40
N LYS A 43 9.76 -19.02 18.26
CA LYS A 43 10.70 -18.57 19.28
C LYS A 43 10.04 -17.56 20.22
N GLN A 44 9.69 -18.02 21.42
CA GLN A 44 9.45 -17.13 22.55
C GLN A 44 10.70 -16.29 22.81
N LEU A 45 10.66 -15.00 22.48
CA LEU A 45 11.74 -14.08 22.82
C LEU A 45 11.77 -13.89 24.33
N PRO A 46 12.95 -13.93 24.98
CA PRO A 46 13.09 -13.59 26.40
C PRO A 46 12.54 -12.17 26.64
N THR A 47 11.82 -11.96 27.75
CA THR A 47 11.16 -10.68 28.08
C THR A 47 12.10 -9.47 28.01
N ALA A 48 13.37 -9.65 28.38
CA ALA A 48 14.40 -8.61 28.28
C ALA A 48 14.78 -8.21 26.84
N THR A 49 14.52 -9.08 25.85
CA THR A 49 14.72 -8.77 24.42
C THR A 49 13.52 -8.01 23.88
N ILE A 50 12.31 -8.33 24.35
CA ILE A 50 11.07 -7.62 24.00
C ILE A 50 11.16 -6.18 24.49
N GLU A 51 11.55 -5.93 25.75
CA GLU A 51 11.71 -4.57 26.28
C GLU A 51 12.77 -3.75 25.53
N ARG A 52 13.85 -4.39 25.06
CA ARG A 52 14.86 -3.72 24.23
C ARG A 52 14.32 -3.40 22.84
N LEU A 53 13.56 -4.31 22.24
CA LEU A 53 12.91 -4.08 20.95
C LEU A 53 11.85 -2.99 21.05
N GLU A 54 11.01 -2.99 22.09
CA GLU A 54 10.02 -1.94 22.34
C GLU A 54 10.66 -0.56 22.49
N ASN A 55 11.82 -0.49 23.16
CA ASN A 55 12.60 0.75 23.27
C ASN A 55 13.28 1.16 21.95
N LEU A 56 13.80 0.20 21.17
CA LEU A 56 14.43 0.46 19.87
C LEU A 56 13.41 0.92 18.81
N TYR A 57 12.22 0.34 18.79
CA TYR A 57 11.13 0.68 17.87
C TYR A 57 10.23 1.81 18.39
N GLY A 58 10.49 2.33 19.60
CA GLY A 58 9.77 3.46 20.17
C GLY A 58 8.29 3.17 20.49
N VAL A 59 7.92 1.90 20.66
CA VAL A 59 6.55 1.46 20.97
C VAL A 59 6.08 1.97 22.34
N ASN A 60 7.03 2.31 23.21
CA ASN A 60 6.79 2.93 24.52
C ASN A 60 6.49 4.44 24.45
N LYS A 61 6.56 5.07 23.28
CA LYS A 61 6.33 6.52 23.11
C LYS A 61 4.85 6.84 22.86
N PRO A 62 4.39 8.07 23.14
CA PRO A 62 3.04 8.50 22.77
C PRO A 62 2.76 8.31 21.27
N VAL A 63 1.53 7.92 20.92
CA VAL A 63 1.10 7.67 19.53
C VAL A 63 1.52 8.77 18.54
N PRO A 64 1.44 10.08 18.88
CA PRO A 64 1.91 11.14 17.98
C PRO A 64 3.42 11.08 17.70
N GLU A 65 4.24 10.74 18.69
CA GLU A 65 5.70 10.61 18.51
C GLU A 65 6.04 9.40 17.64
N GLN A 66 5.34 8.28 17.81
CA GLN A 66 5.50 7.09 16.97
C GLN A 66 5.20 7.41 15.50
N PHE A 67 4.12 8.17 15.25
CA PHE A 67 3.77 8.58 13.89
C PHE A 67 4.82 9.52 13.27
N MET A 68 5.37 10.47 14.05
CA MET A 68 6.41 11.38 13.55
C MET A 68 7.72 10.64 13.24
N LEU A 69 8.10 9.66 14.07
CA LEU A 69 9.26 8.81 13.80
C LEU A 69 9.05 7.96 12.54
N TYR A 70 7.86 7.36 12.40
CA TYR A 70 7.48 6.62 11.19
C TYR A 70 7.56 7.50 9.94
N LEU A 71 6.97 8.70 9.97
CA LEU A 71 6.99 9.62 8.84
C LEU A 71 8.42 10.06 8.48
N GLY A 72 9.26 10.28 9.49
CA GLY A 72 10.68 10.63 9.31
C GLY A 72 11.49 9.51 8.66
N ASN A 73 11.24 8.26 9.05
CA ASN A 73 11.90 7.09 8.46
C ASN A 73 11.45 6.86 7.02
N VAL A 74 10.14 6.93 6.75
CA VAL A 74 9.58 6.84 5.39
C VAL A 74 10.15 7.93 4.47
N ALA A 75 10.29 9.17 4.97
CA ALA A 75 10.88 10.27 4.20
C ALA A 75 12.36 10.04 3.84
N ARG A 76 13.07 9.19 4.61
CA ARG A 76 14.46 8.77 4.34
C ARG A 76 14.55 7.49 3.52
N PHE A 77 13.42 6.96 3.05
CA PHE A 77 13.31 5.65 2.41
C PHE A 77 13.76 4.48 3.31
N ASP A 78 13.68 4.67 4.63
CA ASP A 78 13.94 3.64 5.61
C ASP A 78 12.61 3.04 6.08
N PHE A 79 12.32 1.84 5.61
CA PHE A 79 11.11 1.10 5.94
C PHE A 79 11.31 0.14 7.13
N GLY A 80 12.53 0.07 7.68
CA GLY A 80 12.89 -0.87 8.74
C GLY A 80 12.92 -2.33 8.30
N ASN A 81 12.90 -3.23 9.29
CA ASN A 81 12.93 -4.67 9.09
C ASN A 81 11.53 -5.28 9.24
N SER A 82 11.27 -6.35 8.48
CA SER A 82 10.07 -7.15 8.61
C SER A 82 10.02 -7.81 9.99
N PHE A 83 8.92 -7.61 10.72
CA PHE A 83 8.68 -8.24 12.02
C PHE A 83 8.61 -9.78 11.93
N ARG A 84 8.28 -10.33 10.74
CA ARG A 84 8.12 -11.77 10.52
C ARG A 84 9.43 -12.45 10.09
N SER A 85 10.17 -11.81 9.19
CA SER A 85 11.33 -12.41 8.53
C SER A 85 12.67 -11.84 9.01
N GLY A 86 12.67 -10.73 9.75
CA GLY A 86 13.88 -10.03 10.20
C GLY A 86 14.68 -9.32 9.10
N ARG A 87 14.31 -9.49 7.83
CA ARG A 87 14.95 -8.88 6.65
C ARG A 87 14.49 -7.43 6.44
N ALA A 88 15.32 -6.63 5.78
CA ALA A 88 14.96 -5.25 5.43
C ALA A 88 13.74 -5.23 4.48
N VAL A 89 12.75 -4.40 4.77
CA VAL A 89 11.54 -4.29 3.94
C VAL A 89 11.85 -3.80 2.54
N SER A 90 12.86 -2.94 2.38
CA SER A 90 13.34 -2.47 1.07
C SER A 90 13.85 -3.60 0.18
N GLU A 91 14.50 -4.60 0.76
CA GLU A 91 15.01 -5.78 0.05
C GLU A 91 13.85 -6.67 -0.42
N ILE A 92 12.87 -6.92 0.47
CA ILE A 92 11.65 -7.68 0.15
C ILE A 92 10.88 -7.00 -1.00
N ILE A 93 10.67 -5.68 -0.91
CA ILE A 93 10.01 -4.92 -1.96
C ILE A 93 10.80 -5.05 -3.27
N GLY A 94 12.13 -4.95 -3.23
CA GLY A 94 12.97 -5.10 -4.43
C GLY A 94 12.84 -6.47 -5.09
N GLU A 95 12.74 -7.54 -4.30
CA GLU A 95 12.58 -8.92 -4.80
C GLU A 95 11.18 -9.19 -5.37
N GLU A 96 10.14 -8.66 -4.73
CA GLU A 96 8.75 -8.92 -5.10
C GLU A 96 8.20 -7.95 -6.16
N PHE A 97 8.82 -6.77 -6.30
CA PHE A 97 8.39 -5.74 -7.25
C PHE A 97 8.33 -6.23 -8.70
N PRO A 98 9.33 -6.95 -9.25
CA PRO A 98 9.28 -7.43 -10.64
C PRO A 98 8.09 -8.36 -10.91
N VAL A 99 7.77 -9.24 -9.95
CA VAL A 99 6.64 -10.17 -10.08
C VAL A 99 5.32 -9.39 -10.10
N SER A 100 5.17 -8.43 -9.18
CA SER A 100 3.99 -7.57 -9.11
C SER A 100 3.85 -6.69 -10.37
N ALA A 101 4.96 -6.16 -10.88
CA ALA A 101 4.99 -5.38 -12.11
C ALA A 101 4.59 -6.23 -13.32
N GLN A 102 5.09 -7.46 -13.43
CA GLN A 102 4.73 -8.38 -14.51
C GLN A 102 3.23 -8.70 -14.50
N LEU A 103 2.68 -9.04 -13.32
CA LEU A 103 1.25 -9.28 -13.16
C LEU A 103 0.42 -8.03 -13.49
N GLY A 104 0.87 -6.86 -13.05
CA GLY A 104 0.22 -5.59 -13.34
C GLY A 104 0.19 -5.26 -14.84
N VAL A 105 1.30 -5.50 -15.55
CA VAL A 105 1.38 -5.31 -17.01
C VAL A 105 0.44 -6.30 -17.73
N GLN A 106 0.42 -7.56 -17.32
CA GLN A 106 -0.49 -8.57 -17.90
C GLN A 106 -1.97 -8.20 -17.67
N ALA A 107 -2.31 -7.79 -16.45
CA ALA A 107 -3.65 -7.32 -16.12
C ALA A 107 -4.04 -6.09 -16.94
N LEU A 108 -3.12 -5.12 -17.12
CA LEU A 108 -3.34 -3.94 -17.93
C LEU A 108 -3.57 -4.30 -19.40
N LEU A 109 -2.78 -5.22 -19.97
CA LEU A 109 -2.95 -5.67 -21.35
C LEU A 109 -4.30 -6.34 -21.56
N LEU A 110 -4.72 -7.22 -20.65
CA LEU A 110 -6.04 -7.86 -20.70
C LEU A 110 -7.17 -6.82 -20.54
N ALA A 111 -7.03 -5.89 -19.60
CA ALA A 111 -8.00 -4.83 -19.39
C ALA A 111 -8.14 -3.96 -20.64
N LEU A 112 -7.05 -3.56 -21.29
CA LEU A 112 -7.09 -2.80 -22.54
C LEU A 112 -7.67 -3.61 -23.69
N ALA A 113 -7.29 -4.89 -23.81
CA ALA A 113 -7.78 -5.77 -24.87
C ALA A 113 -9.30 -5.98 -24.80
N LEU A 114 -9.89 -5.97 -23.60
CA LEU A 114 -11.33 -6.11 -23.41
C LEU A 114 -12.05 -4.76 -23.42
N SER A 115 -11.52 -3.75 -22.72
CA SER A 115 -12.19 -2.44 -22.56
C SER A 115 -12.24 -1.64 -23.86
N LEU A 116 -11.21 -1.72 -24.71
CA LEU A 116 -11.21 -0.95 -25.97
C LEU A 116 -12.30 -1.43 -26.94
N PRO A 117 -12.45 -2.74 -27.26
CA PRO A 117 -13.54 -3.20 -28.12
C PRO A 117 -14.92 -2.94 -27.52
N LEU A 118 -15.10 -3.21 -26.22
CA LEU A 118 -16.37 -2.94 -25.53
C LEU A 118 -16.72 -1.45 -25.60
N GLY A 119 -15.77 -0.56 -25.30
CA GLY A 119 -15.95 0.88 -25.41
C GLY A 119 -16.26 1.34 -26.83
N MET A 120 -15.59 0.78 -27.84
CA MET A 120 -15.85 1.08 -29.25
C MET A 120 -17.26 0.63 -29.68
N VAL A 121 -17.69 -0.58 -29.31
CA VAL A 121 -19.03 -1.09 -29.64
C VAL A 121 -20.12 -0.28 -28.93
N SER A 122 -19.91 0.07 -27.66
CA SER A 122 -20.81 0.96 -26.89
C SER A 122 -20.98 2.30 -27.60
N ALA A 123 -19.87 2.91 -28.04
CA ALA A 123 -19.87 4.19 -28.74
C ALA A 123 -20.56 4.11 -30.12
N LEU A 124 -20.34 3.04 -30.88
CA LEU A 124 -20.96 2.85 -32.20
C LEU A 124 -22.46 2.53 -32.12
N ARG A 125 -22.92 1.93 -31.01
CA ARG A 125 -24.33 1.58 -30.76
C ARG A 125 -24.91 2.34 -29.56
N GLN A 126 -24.65 3.65 -29.50
CA GLN A 126 -25.17 4.53 -28.46
C GLN A 126 -26.69 4.40 -28.27
N ASN A 127 -27.17 4.48 -27.03
CA ASN A 127 -28.58 4.34 -26.62
C ASN A 127 -29.21 2.96 -26.89
N THR A 128 -28.42 1.90 -27.07
CA THR A 128 -28.94 0.52 -27.16
C THR A 128 -28.68 -0.28 -25.90
N ALA A 129 -29.31 -1.46 -25.76
CA ALA A 129 -29.12 -2.35 -24.61
C ALA A 129 -27.63 -2.75 -24.39
N VAL A 130 -26.82 -2.77 -25.45
CA VAL A 130 -25.38 -3.05 -25.37
C VAL A 130 -24.63 -1.88 -24.71
N ASP A 131 -25.07 -0.64 -24.94
CA ASP A 131 -24.50 0.56 -24.34
C ASP A 131 -24.82 0.63 -22.83
N TYR A 132 -26.09 0.44 -22.46
CA TYR A 132 -26.50 0.36 -21.05
C TYR A 132 -25.86 -0.80 -20.29
N GLY A 133 -25.73 -1.98 -20.93
CA GLY A 133 -25.06 -3.13 -20.34
C GLY A 133 -23.57 -2.85 -20.10
N SER A 134 -22.88 -2.29 -21.08
CA SER A 134 -21.46 -1.94 -20.96
C SER A 134 -21.22 -0.86 -19.91
N LEU A 135 -22.08 0.16 -19.85
CA LEU A 135 -22.01 1.23 -18.85
C LEU A 135 -22.27 0.71 -17.43
N PHE A 136 -23.22 -0.22 -17.26
CA PHE A 136 -23.50 -0.86 -15.98
C PHE A 136 -22.30 -1.68 -15.50
N PHE A 137 -21.74 -2.52 -16.37
CA PHE A 137 -20.53 -3.29 -16.04
C PHE A 137 -19.34 -2.40 -15.73
N ALA A 138 -19.15 -1.30 -16.48
CA ALA A 138 -18.09 -0.35 -16.23
C ALA A 138 -18.25 0.36 -14.87
N THR A 139 -19.47 0.80 -14.54
CA THR A 139 -19.75 1.53 -13.29
C THR A 139 -19.68 0.64 -12.05
N VAL A 140 -20.13 -0.62 -12.15
CA VAL A 140 -20.02 -1.59 -11.05
C VAL A 140 -18.58 -2.08 -10.87
N GLY A 141 -17.79 -2.08 -11.95
CA GLY A 141 -16.39 -2.52 -11.94
C GLY A 141 -15.36 -1.48 -11.48
N THR A 142 -15.72 -0.20 -11.38
CA THR A 142 -14.87 0.89 -10.85
C THR A 142 -15.05 1.07 -9.35
#